data_AF-A0A933SA94-F1
#
_entry.id   AF-A0A933SA94-F1
#
_cell.length_a   1.000
_cell.length_b   1.000
_cell.length_c   1.000
_cell.angle_alpha   90.00
_cell.angle_beta   90.00
_cell.angle_gamma   90.00
#
_symmetry.space_group_name_H-M   'P 1'
#
loop_
_entity.id
_entity.type
_entity.pdbx_description
1 polymer ?
#
loop_
_entity_poly.entity_id
_entity_poly.type
_entity_poly.pdbx_seq_one_letter_code
_entity_poly.pdbx_strand_id
1 'polypeptide(L)'
;MSDSLYFGRLQASVAEVIDAADLLPHYELAAVAVLEGQERPGEEPSIRRHLRAEGIRPAEHRGTLLVDAGSLERMSSVGLFGGGDEVYFSSEWNEEFEPFPGRISADAVNFAEGTPLGLEEWMADTQCLLVLGDGVALNYATTSAELHQKLSARYPASRR
;
A
#
# COMPACT_ATOMS: atom_id res chain seq x y z
N MET A 1 20.15 12.20 13.46
CA MET A 1 19.03 11.55 14.18
C MET A 1 17.85 11.70 13.25
N SER A 2 17.38 10.60 12.66
CA SER A 2 16.38 10.64 11.59
C SER A 2 15.00 10.89 12.19
N ASP A 3 14.53 12.12 12.02
CA ASP A 3 13.11 12.45 11.92
C ASP A 3 12.65 11.86 10.56
N SER A 4 11.54 11.14 10.35
CA SER A 4 10.30 10.95 11.10
C SER A 4 9.48 9.84 10.40
N LEU A 5 10.03 8.61 10.25
CA LEU A 5 9.22 7.49 9.77
C LEU A 5 8.34 6.98 10.92
N TYR A 6 7.04 7.18 10.80
CA TYR A 6 6.05 6.61 11.70
C TYR A 6 5.56 5.29 11.13
N PHE A 7 5.49 4.26 11.97
CA PHE A 7 5.00 2.95 11.56
C PHE A 7 4.14 2.35 12.65
N GLY A 8 3.37 1.33 12.29
CA GLY A 8 2.57 0.58 13.24
C GLY A 8 2.04 -0.70 12.62
N ARG A 9 1.46 -1.53 13.49
CA ARG A 9 0.78 -2.76 13.11
C ARG A 9 -0.62 -2.74 13.68
N LEU A 10 -1.62 -2.82 12.81
CA LEU A 10 -3.02 -2.60 13.13
C LEU A 10 -3.84 -3.87 12.89
N GLN A 11 -4.91 -4.04 13.67
CA GLN A 11 -5.98 -4.99 13.41
C GLN A 11 -6.90 -4.41 12.33
N ALA A 12 -6.40 -4.45 11.10
CA ALA A 12 -7.07 -3.97 9.89
C ALA A 12 -6.54 -4.77 8.69
N SER A 13 -7.20 -4.61 7.55
CA SER A 13 -6.80 -5.08 6.22
C SER A 13 -6.45 -3.90 5.31
N VAL A 14 -5.83 -4.19 4.16
CA VAL A 14 -5.61 -3.18 3.12
C VAL A 14 -6.93 -2.63 2.61
N ALA A 15 -7.93 -3.50 2.42
CA ALA A 15 -9.29 -3.12 2.03
C ALA A 15 -9.92 -2.09 2.99
N GLU A 16 -9.80 -2.30 4.31
CA GLU A 16 -10.33 -1.36 5.30
C GLU A 16 -9.64 0.01 5.29
N VAL A 17 -8.37 0.07 4.89
CA VAL A 17 -7.66 1.35 4.71
C VAL A 17 -8.10 2.05 3.44
N ILE A 18 -8.31 1.31 2.34
CA ILE A 18 -8.87 1.85 1.10
C ILE A 18 -10.26 2.44 1.35
N ASP A 19 -11.12 1.70 2.07
CA ASP A 19 -12.47 2.14 2.40
C ASP A 19 -12.50 3.34 3.36
N ALA A 20 -11.40 3.57 4.09
CA ALA A 20 -11.21 4.73 4.95
C ALA A 20 -10.66 5.94 4.18
N ALA A 21 -11.22 6.24 3.00
CA ALA A 21 -10.83 7.36 2.15
C ALA A 21 -10.82 8.72 2.90
N ASP A 22 -11.63 8.87 3.94
CA ASP A 22 -11.65 10.03 4.82
C ASP A 22 -10.34 10.24 5.59
N LEU A 23 -9.57 9.18 5.83
CA LEU A 23 -8.23 9.24 6.41
C LEU A 23 -7.14 9.57 5.39
N LEU A 24 -7.46 9.44 4.10
CA LEU A 24 -6.54 9.52 2.98
C LEU A 24 -6.89 10.67 2.00
N PRO A 25 -7.25 11.87 2.48
CA PRO A 25 -7.82 12.92 1.63
C PRO A 25 -6.83 13.50 0.60
N HIS A 26 -5.55 13.21 0.77
CA HIS A 26 -4.48 13.64 -0.13
C HIS A 26 -3.84 12.45 -0.85
N TYR A 27 -4.37 11.24 -0.72
CA TYR A 27 -3.78 10.03 -1.30
C TYR A 27 -4.72 9.47 -2.37
N GLU A 28 -4.79 10.19 -3.49
CA GLU A 28 -5.75 9.90 -4.56
C GLU A 28 -5.31 8.75 -5.49
N LEU A 29 -4.12 8.22 -5.23
CA LEU A 29 -3.33 7.46 -6.18
C LEU A 29 -2.61 6.31 -5.46
N ALA A 30 -2.57 5.12 -6.06
CA ALA A 30 -1.93 3.96 -5.46
C ALA A 30 -1.12 3.09 -6.44
N ALA A 31 0.02 2.59 -5.96
CA ALA A 31 0.78 1.51 -6.59
C ALA A 31 0.52 0.23 -5.82
N VAL A 32 0.04 -0.79 -6.53
CA VAL A 32 -0.10 -2.14 -6.02
C VAL A 32 1.11 -2.93 -6.51
N ALA A 33 2.12 -3.05 -5.63
CA ALA A 33 3.37 -3.75 -5.93
C ALA A 33 3.22 -5.26 -5.75
N VAL A 34 2.44 -5.69 -4.75
CA VAL A 34 2.05 -7.09 -4.55
C VAL A 34 0.55 -7.16 -4.34
N LEU A 35 -0.11 -8.12 -5.01
CA LEU A 35 -1.55 -8.33 -4.91
C LEU A 35 -1.85 -9.82 -4.74
N GLU A 36 -2.56 -10.18 -3.67
CA GLU A 36 -2.88 -11.56 -3.31
C GLU A 36 -1.64 -12.49 -3.32
N GLY A 37 -0.49 -11.98 -2.86
CA GLY A 37 0.78 -12.70 -2.88
C GLY A 37 1.43 -12.85 -4.26
N GLN A 38 0.88 -12.22 -5.31
CA GLN A 38 1.52 -12.12 -6.62
C GLN A 38 2.46 -10.92 -6.64
N GLU A 39 3.76 -11.17 -6.83
CA GLU A 39 4.80 -10.13 -6.75
C GLU A 39 4.85 -9.18 -7.94
N ARG A 40 4.21 -9.54 -9.06
CA ARG A 40 4.16 -8.75 -10.29
C ARG A 40 2.75 -8.77 -10.87
N PRO A 41 1.76 -8.19 -10.17
CA PRO A 41 0.36 -8.33 -10.55
C PRO A 41 0.05 -7.81 -11.96
N GLY A 42 0.82 -6.85 -12.47
CA GLY A 42 0.71 -6.38 -13.86
C GLY A 42 1.12 -7.41 -14.91
N GLU A 43 2.03 -8.32 -14.57
CA GLU A 43 2.48 -9.41 -15.47
C GLU A 43 1.52 -10.61 -15.41
N GLU A 44 0.71 -10.74 -14.35
CA GLU A 44 -0.15 -11.90 -14.10
C GLU A 44 -1.42 -11.92 -14.98
N PRO A 45 -1.57 -12.91 -15.90
CA PRO A 45 -2.72 -12.95 -16.81
C PRO A 45 -4.07 -13.09 -16.11
N SER A 46 -4.14 -13.79 -14.98
CA SER A 46 -5.35 -13.99 -14.18
C SER A 46 -5.85 -12.67 -13.59
N ILE A 47 -4.95 -11.92 -12.95
CA ILE A 47 -5.23 -10.60 -12.36
C ILE A 47 -5.70 -9.64 -13.44
N ARG A 48 -4.97 -9.54 -14.55
CA ARG A 48 -5.36 -8.66 -15.67
C ARG A 48 -6.73 -9.00 -16.25
N ARG A 49 -7.04 -10.30 -16.38
CA ARG A 49 -8.33 -10.76 -16.88
C ARG A 49 -9.44 -10.37 -15.90
N HIS A 50 -9.20 -10.53 -14.60
CA HIS A 50 -10.13 -10.15 -13.55
C HIS A 50 -10.40 -8.64 -13.60
N LEU A 51 -9.35 -7.80 -13.55
CA LEU A 51 -9.48 -6.34 -13.61
C LEU A 51 -10.23 -5.87 -14.87
N ARG A 52 -9.94 -6.46 -16.03
CA ARG A 52 -10.65 -6.14 -17.28
C ARG A 52 -12.13 -6.50 -17.23
N ALA A 53 -12.50 -7.60 -16.59
CA ALA A 53 -13.90 -8.00 -16.43
C ALA A 53 -14.67 -6.96 -15.59
N GLU A 54 -13.99 -6.36 -14.62
CA GLU A 54 -14.51 -5.30 -13.74
C GLU A 54 -14.38 -3.88 -14.36
N GLY A 55 -13.92 -3.79 -15.61
CA GLY A 55 -13.75 -2.52 -16.31
C GLY A 55 -12.59 -1.65 -15.78
N ILE A 56 -11.69 -2.22 -15.00
CA ILE A 56 -10.52 -1.55 -14.41
C ILE A 56 -9.34 -1.68 -15.38
N ARG A 57 -8.67 -0.56 -15.65
CA ARG A 57 -7.54 -0.48 -16.59
C ARG A 57 -6.38 0.28 -15.93
N PRO A 58 -5.65 -0.36 -15.01
CA PRO A 58 -4.51 0.26 -14.37
C PRO A 58 -3.42 0.56 -15.42
N ALA A 59 -2.64 1.61 -15.19
CA ALA A 59 -1.35 1.70 -15.84
C ALA A 59 -0.40 0.66 -15.21
N GLU A 60 0.59 0.21 -15.97
CA GLU A 60 1.53 -0.81 -15.51
C GLU A 60 2.94 -0.24 -15.62
N HIS A 61 3.71 -0.40 -14.56
CA HIS A 61 5.13 -0.05 -14.55
C HIS A 61 5.92 -1.15 -13.85
N ARG A 62 6.75 -1.87 -14.60
CA ARG A 62 7.63 -2.95 -14.09
C ARG A 62 6.86 -4.00 -13.26
N GLY A 63 5.67 -4.39 -13.70
CA GLY A 63 4.82 -5.36 -13.02
C GLY A 63 4.00 -4.79 -11.83
N THR A 64 4.22 -3.53 -11.44
CA THR A 64 3.37 -2.81 -10.47
C THR A 64 2.15 -2.23 -11.19
N LEU A 65 0.98 -2.31 -10.55
CA LEU A 65 -0.25 -1.68 -11.06
C LEU A 65 -0.40 -0.29 -10.46
N LEU A 66 -0.56 0.72 -11.31
CA LEU A 66 -0.81 2.10 -10.92
C LEU A 66 -2.29 2.42 -11.13
N VAL A 67 -2.96 2.85 -10.06
CA VAL A 67 -4.41 3.09 -10.04
C VAL A 67 -4.76 4.40 -9.36
N ASP A 68 -5.89 4.97 -9.78
CA ASP A 68 -6.57 6.04 -9.05
C ASP A 68 -7.44 5.48 -7.91
N ALA A 69 -7.87 6.36 -7.00
CA ALA A 69 -8.69 5.99 -5.85
C ALA A 69 -9.96 5.22 -6.26
N GLY A 70 -10.67 5.67 -7.31
CA GLY A 70 -11.90 5.00 -7.75
C GLY A 70 -11.68 3.61 -8.37
N SER A 71 -10.51 3.35 -8.96
CA SER A 71 -10.13 2.00 -9.42
C SER A 71 -9.67 1.14 -8.26
N LEU A 72 -8.98 1.71 -7.29
CA LEU A 72 -8.54 1.03 -6.09
C LEU A 72 -9.71 0.56 -5.22
N GLU A 73 -10.72 1.41 -4.99
CA GLU A 73 -11.97 1.05 -4.31
C GLU A 73 -12.68 -0.11 -5.03
N ARG A 74 -12.73 -0.07 -6.37
CA ARG A 74 -13.30 -1.17 -7.16
C ARG A 74 -12.51 -2.46 -7.00
N MET A 75 -11.18 -2.40 -7.04
CA MET A 75 -10.31 -3.56 -6.77
C MET A 75 -10.57 -4.15 -5.37
N SER A 76 -10.76 -3.30 -4.35
CA SER A 76 -11.15 -3.71 -3.01
C SER A 76 -12.51 -4.41 -2.99
N SER A 77 -13.52 -3.81 -3.63
CA SER A 77 -14.89 -4.35 -3.65
C SER A 77 -15.02 -5.74 -4.30
N VAL A 78 -14.10 -6.11 -5.19
CA VAL A 78 -14.08 -7.41 -5.88
C VAL A 78 -13.19 -8.44 -5.18
N GLY A 79 -12.64 -8.07 -4.02
CA GLY A 79 -11.98 -9.00 -3.09
C GLY A 79 -10.47 -9.16 -3.27
N LEU A 80 -9.80 -8.29 -4.03
CA LEU A 80 -8.37 -8.47 -4.38
C LEU A 80 -7.39 -8.14 -3.25
N PHE A 81 -7.84 -7.57 -2.13
CA PHE A 81 -6.96 -7.13 -1.02
C PHE A 81 -7.13 -7.97 0.25
N GLY A 82 -7.27 -9.28 0.08
CA GLY A 82 -7.51 -10.24 1.16
C GLY A 82 -6.26 -10.96 1.69
N GLY A 83 -5.06 -10.63 1.19
CA GLY A 83 -3.88 -11.48 1.35
C GLY A 83 -2.60 -10.73 1.69
N GLY A 84 -1.49 -11.26 1.15
CA GLY A 84 -0.16 -10.67 1.22
C GLY A 84 -0.05 -9.52 0.22
N ASP A 85 -0.57 -8.36 0.58
CA ASP A 85 -0.73 -7.21 -0.31
C ASP A 85 0.27 -6.12 0.05
N GLU A 86 0.87 -5.48 -0.95
CA GLU A 86 1.80 -4.36 -0.77
C GLU A 86 1.31 -3.18 -1.62
N VAL A 87 0.83 -2.15 -0.92
CA VAL A 87 0.20 -0.98 -1.55
C VAL A 87 0.86 0.30 -1.04
N TYR A 88 1.27 1.14 -1.99
CA TYR A 88 1.77 2.48 -1.74
C TYR A 88 0.71 3.49 -2.15
N PHE A 89 0.26 4.30 -1.20
CA PHE A 89 -0.65 5.41 -1.44
C PHE A 89 0.19 6.69 -1.60
N SER A 90 0.00 7.43 -2.68
CA SER A 90 0.67 8.71 -2.98
C SER A 90 -0.34 9.80 -3.29
N SER A 91 0.05 11.06 -3.10
CA SER A 91 -0.74 12.22 -3.51
C SER A 91 -0.64 12.53 -4.99
N GLU A 92 0.51 12.22 -5.60
CA GLU A 92 0.77 12.50 -7.00
C GLU A 92 1.56 11.34 -7.63
N TRP A 93 1.10 10.87 -8.80
CA TRP A 93 1.94 10.18 -9.78
C TRP A 93 2.43 11.27 -10.72
N ASN A 94 3.68 11.70 -10.60
CA ASN A 94 4.31 12.37 -11.74
C ASN A 94 4.75 11.29 -12.74
N GLU A 95 5.07 11.67 -13.98
CA GLU A 95 5.60 10.74 -15.01
C GLU A 95 6.91 10.04 -14.56
N GLU A 96 7.51 10.51 -13.47
CA GLU A 96 8.75 10.03 -12.89
C GLU A 96 8.55 9.12 -11.67
N PHE A 97 7.30 8.83 -11.26
CA PHE A 97 7.09 7.99 -10.09
C PHE A 97 7.61 6.59 -10.39
N GLU A 98 8.58 6.17 -9.58
CA GLU A 98 9.14 4.83 -9.60
C GLU A 98 8.74 4.13 -8.30
N PRO A 99 7.96 3.03 -8.36
CA PRO A 99 7.69 2.18 -7.21
C PRO A 99 8.99 1.78 -6.52
N PHE A 100 8.95 1.68 -5.19
CA PHE A 100 10.11 1.28 -4.42
C PHE A 100 10.68 -0.03 -4.98
N PRO A 101 11.96 -0.07 -5.41
CA PRO A 101 12.51 -1.20 -6.14
C PRO A 101 12.79 -2.41 -5.24
N GLY A 102 12.82 -2.20 -3.92
CA GLY A 102 12.98 -3.25 -2.93
C GLY A 102 11.65 -3.93 -2.63
N ARG A 103 11.69 -5.24 -2.43
CA ARG A 103 10.52 -5.99 -1.95
C ARG A 103 10.46 -5.91 -0.44
N ILE A 104 9.30 -5.57 0.08
CA ILE A 104 9.08 -5.48 1.53
C ILE A 104 8.38 -6.75 2.03
N SER A 105 7.52 -7.33 1.18
CA SER A 105 6.53 -8.39 1.44
C SER A 105 7.03 -9.84 1.52
N ALA A 106 8.16 -10.11 2.18
CA ALA A 106 8.46 -11.48 2.64
C ALA A 106 8.81 -11.56 4.14
N ASP A 107 9.50 -10.55 4.68
CA ASP A 107 10.06 -10.63 6.03
C ASP A 107 9.70 -9.42 6.93
N ALA A 108 9.10 -8.36 6.40
CA ALA A 108 8.78 -7.14 7.15
C ALA A 108 7.48 -7.28 7.96
N VAL A 109 7.49 -8.18 8.94
CA VAL A 109 6.38 -8.35 9.90
C VAL A 109 6.29 -7.13 10.85
N ASN A 110 7.39 -6.37 10.98
CA ASN A 110 7.48 -5.24 11.90
C ASN A 110 8.59 -4.25 11.48
N PHE A 111 8.22 -3.03 11.04
CA PHE A 111 9.21 -1.97 10.73
C PHE A 111 10.05 -1.54 11.94
N ALA A 112 9.62 -1.86 13.17
CA ALA A 112 10.43 -1.63 14.37
C ALA A 112 11.67 -2.54 14.44
N GLU A 113 11.66 -3.69 13.75
CA GLU A 113 12.75 -4.67 13.76
C GLU A 113 13.76 -4.44 12.62
N GLY A 114 13.33 -3.72 11.58
CA GLY A 114 14.19 -3.26 10.50
C GLY A 114 13.39 -2.69 9.33
N THR A 115 13.89 -1.62 8.73
CA THR A 115 13.37 -1.06 7.48
C THR A 115 14.32 -1.43 6.33
N PRO A 116 13.78 -1.78 5.13
CA PRO A 116 14.61 -1.94 3.94
C PRO A 116 15.48 -0.69 3.69
N LEU A 117 16.73 -0.91 3.28
CA LEU A 117 17.64 0.19 2.99
C LEU A 117 17.06 1.09 1.89
N GLY A 118 17.06 2.40 2.13
CA GLY A 118 16.55 3.41 1.19
C GLY A 118 15.03 3.59 1.21
N LEU A 119 14.27 2.78 1.97
CA LEU A 119 12.80 2.95 2.06
C LEU A 119 12.44 4.31 2.66
N GLU A 120 13.10 4.70 3.76
CA GLU A 120 12.80 5.96 4.44
C GLU A 120 13.06 7.18 3.53
N GLU A 121 14.17 7.20 2.80
CA GLU A 121 14.49 8.27 1.83
C GLU A 121 13.45 8.29 0.70
N TRP A 122 13.14 7.13 0.11
CA TRP A 122 12.14 7.04 -0.95
C TRP A 122 10.75 7.48 -0.49
N MET A 123 10.34 7.13 0.74
CA MET A 123 9.07 7.55 1.32
C MET A 123 9.03 9.04 1.67
N ALA A 124 10.17 9.64 2.05
CA ALA A 124 10.29 11.08 2.24
C ALA A 124 10.12 11.83 0.92
N ASP A 125 10.72 11.32 -0.16
CA ASP A 125 10.65 11.93 -1.50
C ASP A 125 9.26 11.80 -2.13
N THR A 126 8.61 10.64 -1.95
CA THR A 126 7.30 10.34 -2.53
C THR A 126 6.11 10.73 -1.63
N GLN A 127 6.38 11.11 -0.38
CA GLN A 127 5.38 11.40 0.65
C GLN A 127 4.31 10.31 0.80
N CYS A 128 4.64 9.06 0.54
CA CYS A 128 3.67 7.98 0.47
C CYS A 128 3.30 7.40 1.84
N LEU A 129 2.12 6.78 1.89
CA LEU A 129 1.75 5.81 2.93
C LEU A 129 1.99 4.41 2.34
N LEU A 130 2.85 3.64 2.98
CA LEU A 130 3.03 2.22 2.68
C LEU A 130 2.10 1.40 3.57
N VAL A 131 1.40 0.46 2.97
CA VAL A 131 0.52 -0.49 3.64
C VAL A 131 0.85 -1.91 3.18
N LEU A 132 1.03 -2.81 4.14
CA LEU A 132 1.29 -4.23 3.92
C LEU A 132 0.22 -5.06 4.63
N GLY A 133 -0.60 -5.77 3.87
CA GLY A 133 -1.48 -6.81 4.39
C GLY A 133 -0.75 -8.13 4.49
N ASP A 134 -1.03 -8.92 5.54
CA ASP A 134 -0.61 -10.32 5.62
C ASP A 134 -1.81 -11.29 5.68
N GLY A 135 -3.01 -10.80 5.35
CA GLY A 135 -4.28 -11.51 5.48
C GLY A 135 -4.82 -11.59 6.93
N VAL A 136 -4.06 -11.13 7.93
CA VAL A 136 -4.47 -11.15 9.36
C VAL A 136 -4.40 -9.78 10.00
N ALA A 137 -3.38 -9.00 9.68
CA ALA A 137 -3.12 -7.67 10.20
C ALA A 137 -2.51 -6.78 9.11
N LEU A 138 -2.40 -5.50 9.44
CA LEU A 138 -1.86 -4.48 8.57
C LEU A 138 -0.58 -3.91 9.17
N ASN A 139 0.55 -4.02 8.49
CA ASN A 139 1.68 -3.13 8.76
C ASN A 139 1.55 -1.87 7.92
N TYR A 140 1.98 -0.74 8.47
CA TYR A 140 2.07 0.48 7.69
C TYR A 140 3.31 1.29 8.08
N ALA A 141 3.74 2.13 7.15
CA ALA A 141 4.72 3.17 7.38
C ALA A 141 4.25 4.47 6.71
N THR A 142 4.58 5.62 7.29
CA THR A 142 4.27 6.94 6.74
C THR A 142 5.23 7.99 7.31
N THR A 143 5.48 9.03 6.54
CA THR A 143 6.22 10.22 7.02
C THR A 143 5.30 11.27 7.67
N SER A 144 3.98 11.06 7.65
CA SER A 144 2.99 11.97 8.24
C SER A 144 2.63 11.57 9.67
N ALA A 145 3.02 12.42 10.64
CA ALA A 145 2.66 12.26 12.04
C ALA A 145 1.14 12.29 12.27
N GLU A 146 0.44 13.15 11.53
CA GLU A 146 -1.03 13.26 11.60
C GLU A 146 -1.70 11.97 11.14
N LEU A 147 -1.24 11.40 10.01
CA LEU A 147 -1.78 10.15 9.49
C LEU A 147 -1.52 8.98 10.45
N HIS A 148 -0.32 8.91 11.03
CA HIS A 148 0.01 7.93 12.05
C HIS A 148 -0.95 7.99 13.24
N GLN A 149 -1.25 9.20 13.74
CA GLN A 149 -2.20 9.39 14.84
C GLN A 149 -3.62 8.96 14.45
N LYS A 150 -4.08 9.35 13.26
CA LYS A 150 -5.41 8.98 12.75
C LYS A 150 -5.57 7.47 12.62
N LEU A 151 -4.59 6.78 12.00
CA LEU A 151 -4.59 5.33 11.85
C LEU A 151 -4.58 4.61 13.20
N SER A 152 -3.71 5.04 14.12
CA SER A 152 -3.59 4.46 15.47
C SER A 152 -4.83 4.70 16.33
N ALA A 153 -5.56 5.79 16.11
CA ALA A 153 -6.79 6.09 16.83
C ALA A 153 -7.99 5.29 16.28
N ARG A 154 -8.01 5.01 14.96
CA ARG A 154 -9.11 4.29 14.32
C ARG A 154 -9.02 2.78 14.50
N TYR A 155 -7.84 2.21 14.35
CA TYR A 155 -7.64 0.77 14.37
C TYR A 155 -6.85 0.32 15.62
N PRO A 156 -7.30 -0.73 16.33
CA PRO A 156 -6.55 -1.28 17.44
C PRO A 156 -5.17 -1.78 16.99
N ALA A 157 -4.17 -1.63 17.85
CA ALA A 157 -2.85 -2.23 17.60
C ALA A 157 -2.94 -3.77 17.57
N SER A 158 -2.24 -4.38 16.62
CA SER A 158 -2.06 -5.84 16.56
C SER A 158 -0.93 -6.28 17.48
N ARG A 159 -1.12 -7.39 18.20
CA ARG A 159 -0.17 -7.91 19.20
C ARG A 159 0.64 -9.12 18.72
N ARG A 160 0.51 -9.51 17.45
CA ARG A 160 1.15 -10.69 16.87
C ARG A 160 2.17 -10.31 15.83
#